data_AF-A0A9W6G3W0-F1
#
_entry.id   AF-A0A9W6G3W0-F1
#
_cell.length_a   1.000
_cell.length_b   1.000
_cell.length_c   1.000
_cell.angle_alpha   90.00
_cell.angle_beta   90.00
_cell.angle_gamma   90.00
#
_symmetry.space_group_name_H-M   'P 1'
#
loop_
_entity.id
_entity.type
_entity.pdbx_description
1 polymer ?
#
loop_
_entity_poly.entity_id
_entity_poly.type
_entity_poly.pdbx_seq_one_letter_code
_entity_poly.pdbx_strand_id
1 'polypeptide(L)'
;MTFEPDDDKVAAAFASFKADAAAQFPAPPVNELLGRAPAAKRRRRLVSLAAIAGACTAVTAGGFAVAQTIGPIAFGPEPSGNESTSVEAATSDETPSFSIGDPASPHSSGGEEPTEEIEIPAETTLVITDPGAYGEPCADVSLGLNVEDWTFTDETPWAIAFDAEAGVGPVLGDVNGDGVDDVAAVLECRSEGAEASTTAGVAAFAWNENGTSLEQLGWVWEPKAPTATVAITAIEDGVVTVDAVNPGFPDQTGSFQYAWNAETEAFAPVADDPPATPTPSESSPSTPPNETPTADESAAATASSGS
;
A
#
# COMPACT_ATOMS: atom_id res chain seq x y z
N MET A 1 -50.16 17.95 15.59
CA MET A 1 -49.30 18.28 16.74
C MET A 1 -47.98 17.59 16.51
N THR A 2 -47.02 18.31 15.93
CA THR A 2 -45.64 17.86 15.78
C THR A 2 -44.96 18.07 17.13
N PHE A 3 -44.48 16.98 17.75
CA PHE A 3 -43.62 17.04 18.91
C PHE A 3 -42.21 17.33 18.41
N GLU A 4 -41.79 18.60 18.45
CA GLU A 4 -40.37 18.92 18.36
C GLU A 4 -39.72 18.44 19.66
N PRO A 5 -38.71 17.55 19.62
CA PRO A 5 -37.95 17.20 20.79
C PRO A 5 -37.24 18.46 21.31
N ASP A 6 -37.33 18.72 22.62
CA ASP A 6 -36.63 19.81 23.31
C ASP A 6 -35.12 19.66 23.06
N ASP A 7 -34.56 20.43 22.11
CA ASP A 7 -33.13 20.43 21.77
C ASP A 7 -32.26 20.69 23.01
N ASP A 8 -32.78 21.45 23.98
CA ASP A 8 -32.13 21.71 25.27
C ASP A 8 -31.92 20.43 26.11
N LYS A 9 -32.84 19.46 26.03
CA LYS A 9 -32.71 18.17 26.73
C LYS A 9 -31.69 17.27 26.05
N VAL A 10 -31.60 17.32 24.73
CA VAL A 10 -30.60 16.57 23.96
C VAL A 10 -29.20 17.13 24.26
N ALA A 11 -29.04 18.46 24.23
CA ALA A 11 -27.78 19.11 24.56
C ALA A 11 -27.31 18.80 26.00
N ALA A 12 -28.24 18.80 26.97
CA ALA A 12 -27.93 18.43 28.35
C ALA A 12 -27.50 16.96 28.48
N ALA A 13 -28.14 16.04 27.77
CA ALA A 13 -27.79 14.62 27.77
C ALA A 13 -26.40 14.35 27.15
N PHE A 14 -26.04 15.05 26.06
CA PHE A 14 -24.70 14.96 25.48
C PHE A 14 -23.62 15.55 26.41
N ALA A 15 -23.93 16.66 27.09
CA ALA A 15 -23.01 17.26 28.05
C ALA A 15 -22.74 16.34 29.24
N SER A 16 -23.78 15.67 29.78
CA SER A 16 -23.60 14.70 30.87
C SER A 16 -22.84 13.45 30.41
N PHE A 17 -23.18 12.91 29.23
CA PHE A 17 -22.47 11.75 28.68
C PHE A 17 -20.97 12.04 28.46
N LYS A 18 -20.64 13.23 27.95
CA LYS A 18 -19.24 13.65 27.75
C LYS A 18 -18.48 13.80 29.07
N ALA A 19 -19.14 14.25 30.14
CA ALA A 19 -18.52 14.35 31.46
C ALA A 19 -18.23 12.98 32.08
N ASP A 20 -19.15 12.02 31.91
CA ASP A 20 -19.02 10.66 32.45
C ASP A 20 -18.07 9.77 31.63
N ALA A 21 -17.96 9.99 30.33
CA ALA A 21 -17.07 9.23 29.44
C ALA A 21 -15.59 9.33 29.88
N ALA A 22 -15.15 10.49 30.39
CA ALA A 22 -13.78 10.67 30.87
C ALA A 22 -13.45 9.78 32.08
N ALA A 23 -14.45 9.37 32.87
CA ALA A 23 -14.27 8.46 33.99
C ALA A 23 -14.30 6.98 33.56
N GLN A 24 -15.03 6.65 32.49
CA GLN A 24 -15.16 5.28 31.98
C GLN A 24 -14.03 4.87 31.04
N PHE A 25 -13.40 5.84 30.37
CA PHE A 25 -12.28 5.63 29.46
C PHE A 25 -11.03 6.34 29.97
N PRO A 26 -10.38 5.84 31.04
CA PRO A 26 -9.12 6.41 31.50
C PRO A 26 -8.11 6.36 30.35
N ALA A 27 -7.37 7.45 30.17
CA ALA A 27 -6.37 7.54 29.10
C ALA A 27 -5.44 6.32 29.17
N PRO A 28 -5.14 5.66 28.04
CA PRO A 28 -4.28 4.49 28.03
C PRO A 28 -2.92 4.86 28.68
N PRO A 29 -2.29 3.95 29.43
CA PRO A 29 -1.04 4.24 30.14
C PRO A 29 0.14 4.27 29.17
N VAL A 30 0.16 5.26 28.26
CA VAL A 30 1.18 5.45 27.22
C VAL A 30 2.58 5.52 27.83
N ASN A 31 2.70 6.12 29.01
CA ASN A 31 3.97 6.21 29.75
C ASN A 31 4.49 4.83 30.21
N GLU A 32 3.61 3.90 30.58
CA GLU A 32 4.01 2.54 30.96
C GLU A 32 4.40 1.70 29.73
N LEU A 33 3.69 1.89 28.61
CA LEU A 33 4.02 1.25 27.33
C LEU A 33 5.36 1.73 26.76
N LEU A 34 5.69 3.02 26.90
CA LEU A 34 7.00 3.57 26.57
C LEU A 34 8.11 3.07 27.53
N GLY A 35 7.76 2.80 28.78
CA GLY A 35 8.65 2.32 29.84
C GLY A 35 9.09 0.85 29.67
N ARG A 36 8.19 -0.03 29.22
CA ARG A 36 8.43 -1.48 29.11
C ARG A 36 9.21 -1.93 27.87
N ALA A 37 9.41 -1.08 26.87
CA ALA A 37 10.09 -1.48 25.65
C ALA A 37 11.63 -1.48 25.80
N PRO A 38 12.35 -2.50 25.28
CA PRO A 38 13.81 -2.58 25.34
C PRO A 38 14.46 -1.37 24.64
N ALA A 39 15.46 -0.78 25.29
CA ALA A 39 16.06 0.52 24.95
C ALA A 39 16.57 0.65 23.49
N ALA A 40 16.87 -0.47 22.84
CA ALA A 40 17.35 -0.50 21.45
C ALA A 40 16.32 -0.01 20.41
N LYS A 41 15.00 -0.05 20.70
CA LYS A 41 13.94 0.41 19.77
C LYS A 41 13.49 1.86 19.98
N ARG A 42 14.01 2.58 20.99
CA ARG A 42 13.57 3.96 21.32
C ARG A 42 13.95 5.01 20.27
N ARG A 43 15.09 4.86 19.58
CA ARG A 43 15.55 5.87 18.61
C ARG A 43 14.83 5.82 17.26
N ARG A 44 14.48 4.62 16.76
CA ARG A 44 13.70 4.49 15.51
C ARG A 44 12.28 5.03 15.64
N ARG A 45 11.62 4.85 16.80
CA ARG A 45 10.22 5.29 16.98
C ARG A 45 10.05 6.78 17.27
N LEU A 46 11.04 7.44 17.88
CA LEU A 46 10.99 8.90 18.07
C LEU A 46 11.07 9.67 16.75
N VAL A 47 11.78 9.12 15.75
CA VAL A 47 11.85 9.73 14.40
C VAL A 47 10.52 9.59 13.67
N SER A 48 9.82 8.45 13.81
CA SER A 48 8.50 8.22 13.19
C SER A 48 7.39 9.09 13.81
N LEU A 49 7.39 9.28 15.13
CA LEU A 49 6.37 10.11 15.80
C LEU A 49 6.51 11.62 15.51
N ALA A 50 7.75 12.09 15.29
CA ALA A 50 7.98 13.49 14.88
C ALA A 50 7.52 13.76 13.43
N ALA A 51 7.62 12.77 12.55
CA ALA A 51 7.14 12.88 11.17
C ALA A 51 5.60 12.98 11.09
N ILE A 52 4.89 12.21 11.92
CA ILE A 52 3.42 12.22 11.96
C ILE A 52 2.87 13.53 12.55
N ALA A 53 3.51 14.08 13.58
CA ALA A 53 3.11 15.38 14.14
C ALA A 53 3.38 16.57 13.18
N GLY A 54 4.40 16.46 12.31
CA GLY A 54 4.67 17.45 11.26
C GLY A 54 3.64 17.41 10.11
N ALA A 55 3.15 16.22 9.74
CA ALA A 55 2.14 16.08 8.69
C ALA A 55 0.77 16.64 9.10
N CYS A 56 0.35 16.44 10.36
CA CYS A 56 -0.95 16.93 10.84
C CYS A 56 -1.04 18.46 11.01
N THR A 57 0.07 19.20 11.04
CA THR A 57 0.05 20.67 11.11
C THR A 57 0.05 21.35 9.74
N ALA A 58 0.57 20.70 8.69
CA ALA A 58 0.59 21.26 7.33
C ALA A 58 -0.78 21.19 6.63
N VAL A 59 -1.57 20.13 6.87
CA VAL A 59 -2.90 19.94 6.25
C VAL A 59 -3.91 21.00 6.73
N THR A 60 -3.82 21.43 7.99
CA THR A 60 -4.74 22.44 8.56
C THR A 60 -4.45 23.87 8.05
N ALA A 61 -3.24 24.14 7.54
CA ALA A 61 -2.89 25.44 6.96
C ALA A 61 -3.17 25.53 5.45
N GLY A 62 -3.12 24.40 4.72
CA GLY A 62 -3.45 24.35 3.28
C GLY A 62 -4.97 24.36 2.98
N GLY A 63 -5.80 23.91 3.92
CA GLY A 63 -7.25 23.76 3.73
C GLY A 63 -8.07 25.06 3.66
N PHE A 64 -7.51 26.21 4.04
CA PHE A 64 -8.24 27.49 4.02
C PHE A 64 -8.07 28.29 2.71
N ALA A 65 -7.25 27.84 1.76
CA ALA A 65 -7.00 28.56 0.50
C ALA A 65 -7.90 28.13 -0.68
N VAL A 66 -8.65 27.02 -0.57
CA VAL A 66 -9.42 26.44 -1.70
C VAL A 66 -10.92 26.79 -1.68
N ALA A 67 -11.42 27.49 -0.65
CA ALA A 67 -12.85 27.78 -0.51
C ALA A 67 -13.32 29.13 -1.12
N GLN A 68 -12.49 29.86 -1.89
CA GLN A 68 -12.90 31.16 -2.46
C GLN A 68 -13.12 31.18 -4.00
N THR A 69 -13.07 30.05 -4.70
CA THR A 69 -13.19 30.03 -6.17
C THR A 69 -14.51 29.51 -6.74
N ILE A 70 -15.54 29.29 -5.92
CA ILE A 70 -16.89 29.01 -6.42
C ILE A 70 -17.84 30.12 -5.94
N GLY A 71 -17.91 31.19 -6.74
CA GLY A 71 -18.89 32.26 -6.58
C GLY A 71 -20.27 31.84 -7.11
N PRO A 72 -21.38 32.24 -6.45
CA PRO A 72 -22.72 32.02 -6.97
C PRO A 72 -23.11 33.08 -8.01
N ILE A 73 -23.83 32.59 -9.02
CA ILE A 73 -24.36 33.29 -10.19
C ILE A 73 -25.40 34.36 -9.79
N ALA A 74 -25.42 35.44 -10.57
CA ALA A 74 -26.07 36.72 -10.37
C ALA A 74 -27.61 36.73 -10.28
N PHE A 75 -28.13 37.61 -9.43
CA PHE A 75 -29.33 38.43 -9.67
C PHE A 75 -29.04 39.86 -9.17
N GLY A 76 -29.13 40.87 -10.06
CA GLY A 76 -29.05 42.30 -9.72
C GLY A 76 -30.38 42.85 -9.15
N PRO A 77 -30.50 44.16 -8.82
CA PRO A 77 -29.69 45.29 -9.32
C PRO A 77 -29.06 46.24 -8.26
N GLU A 78 -27.88 46.78 -8.63
CA GLU A 78 -27.26 48.13 -8.44
C GLU A 78 -27.62 49.08 -7.28
N PRO A 79 -26.77 50.12 -7.01
CA PRO A 79 -25.30 50.18 -7.03
C PRO A 79 -24.74 50.96 -5.81
N SER A 80 -23.44 50.87 -5.53
CA SER A 80 -22.56 51.97 -5.04
C SER A 80 -21.24 51.41 -4.51
N GLY A 81 -20.12 51.90 -5.04
CA GLY A 81 -18.84 51.84 -4.31
C GLY A 81 -17.65 51.43 -5.17
N ASN A 82 -16.92 52.45 -5.61
CA ASN A 82 -15.53 52.41 -6.08
C ASN A 82 -14.67 51.33 -5.40
N GLU A 83 -13.87 50.61 -6.18
CA GLU A 83 -12.41 50.78 -6.18
C GLU A 83 -11.78 50.01 -7.33
N SER A 84 -11.00 50.74 -8.12
CA SER A 84 -10.20 50.26 -9.23
C SER A 84 -8.85 49.79 -8.72
N THR A 85 -8.42 48.59 -9.12
CA THR A 85 -6.99 48.27 -9.25
C THR A 85 -6.80 47.35 -10.45
N SER A 86 -6.42 47.98 -11.55
CA SER A 86 -5.84 47.34 -12.73
C SER A 86 -4.38 46.97 -12.42
N VAL A 87 -3.96 45.76 -12.75
CA VAL A 87 -2.53 45.44 -12.87
C VAL A 87 -2.29 45.02 -14.31
N GLU A 88 -1.55 45.88 -15.00
CA GLU A 88 -1.17 45.75 -16.40
C GLU A 88 -0.19 44.60 -16.64
N ALA A 89 -0.24 44.14 -17.89
CA ALA A 89 0.68 43.20 -18.50
C ALA A 89 2.13 43.70 -18.48
N ALA A 90 3.07 42.79 -18.19
CA ALA A 90 4.47 42.95 -18.57
C ALA A 90 4.74 42.05 -19.78
N THR A 91 4.79 42.69 -20.94
CA THR A 91 5.42 42.15 -22.14
C THR A 91 6.95 42.23 -21.94
N SER A 92 7.67 41.12 -22.12
CA SER A 92 9.10 41.18 -22.40
C SER A 92 9.47 40.09 -23.39
N ASP A 93 9.62 40.59 -24.62
CA ASP A 93 10.29 40.05 -25.79
C ASP A 93 11.81 40.11 -25.51
N GLU A 94 12.54 39.00 -25.67
CA GLU A 94 13.92 38.97 -26.16
C GLU A 94 14.45 37.53 -26.22
N THR A 95 14.51 37.00 -27.44
CA THR A 95 15.22 35.78 -27.84
C THR A 95 16.71 36.03 -28.04
N PRO A 96 17.61 35.13 -27.60
CA PRO A 96 18.86 34.88 -28.29
C PRO A 96 18.79 33.56 -29.07
N SER A 97 18.83 33.66 -30.39
CA SER A 97 18.92 32.53 -31.31
C SER A 97 20.27 31.81 -31.14
N PHE A 98 20.24 30.58 -30.63
CA PHE A 98 21.32 29.62 -30.79
C PHE A 98 20.85 28.51 -31.75
N SER A 99 21.41 28.49 -32.96
CA SER A 99 21.32 27.34 -33.87
C SER A 99 22.23 26.23 -33.34
N ILE A 100 21.62 25.21 -32.72
CA ILE A 100 22.22 23.89 -32.52
C ILE A 100 21.53 22.95 -33.50
N GLY A 101 22.35 22.21 -34.24
CA GLY A 101 21.94 21.37 -35.37
C GLY A 101 20.86 20.36 -35.00
N ASP A 102 19.95 20.16 -35.95
CA ASP A 102 18.83 19.24 -35.99
C ASP A 102 19.28 17.80 -35.67
N PRO A 103 19.03 17.27 -34.46
CA PRO A 103 19.13 15.84 -34.24
C PRO A 103 17.90 15.22 -34.90
N ALA A 104 18.14 14.34 -35.87
CA ALA A 104 17.11 13.54 -36.53
C ALA A 104 16.06 13.09 -35.51
N SER A 105 14.83 13.59 -35.66
CA SER A 105 13.72 13.22 -34.81
C SER A 105 13.59 11.70 -34.87
N PRO A 106 13.73 10.96 -33.76
CA PRO A 106 13.35 9.56 -33.77
C PRO A 106 11.86 9.55 -34.14
N HIS A 107 11.52 8.83 -35.21
CA HIS A 107 10.15 8.41 -35.44
C HIS A 107 9.74 7.59 -34.22
N SER A 108 9.18 8.26 -33.22
CA SER A 108 8.33 7.63 -32.23
C SER A 108 7.09 7.21 -33.00
N SER A 109 7.09 5.98 -33.51
CA SER A 109 5.85 5.28 -33.79
C SER A 109 5.22 4.97 -32.44
N GLY A 110 4.65 5.99 -31.81
CA GLY A 110 3.64 5.83 -30.78
C GLY A 110 2.41 5.25 -31.46
N GLY A 111 2.47 3.95 -31.74
CA GLY A 111 1.27 3.15 -31.78
C GLY A 111 0.87 3.01 -30.33
N GLU A 112 -0.02 3.87 -29.84
CA GLU A 112 -0.92 3.47 -28.77
C GLU A 112 -1.61 2.21 -29.27
N GLU A 113 -1.17 1.05 -28.79
CA GLU A 113 -1.96 -0.15 -28.94
C GLU A 113 -3.32 0.15 -28.30
N PRO A 114 -4.44 -0.11 -29.00
CA PRO A 114 -5.74 0.11 -28.42
C PRO A 114 -5.83 -0.76 -27.16
N THR A 115 -5.82 -0.12 -25.99
CA THR A 115 -6.15 -0.77 -24.74
C THR A 115 -7.62 -1.12 -24.85
N GLU A 116 -7.93 -2.40 -25.08
CA GLU A 116 -9.31 -2.88 -25.05
C GLU A 116 -9.79 -2.73 -23.60
N GLU A 117 -10.54 -1.67 -23.35
CA GLU A 117 -11.19 -1.42 -22.06
C GLU A 117 -12.30 -2.46 -21.90
N ILE A 118 -12.06 -3.45 -21.02
CA ILE A 118 -13.06 -4.46 -20.68
C ILE A 118 -14.18 -3.78 -19.90
N GLU A 119 -15.39 -3.78 -20.45
CA GLU A 119 -16.58 -3.33 -19.72
C GLU A 119 -16.89 -4.33 -18.60
N ILE A 120 -16.60 -3.94 -17.37
CA ILE A 120 -16.92 -4.73 -16.17
C ILE A 120 -18.45 -4.75 -16.00
N PRO A 121 -19.10 -5.93 -15.97
CA PRO A 121 -20.54 -6.01 -15.76
C PRO A 121 -20.91 -5.61 -14.33
N ALA A 122 -22.09 -5.01 -14.15
CA ALA A 122 -22.59 -4.61 -12.83
C ALA A 122 -22.86 -5.82 -11.90
N GLU A 123 -23.30 -6.94 -12.48
CA GLU A 123 -23.51 -8.21 -11.79
C GLU A 123 -22.70 -9.30 -12.48
N THR A 124 -22.07 -10.16 -11.69
CA THR A 124 -21.26 -11.27 -12.19
C THR A 124 -21.45 -12.50 -11.30
N THR A 125 -20.96 -13.64 -11.77
CA THR A 125 -20.88 -14.86 -10.95
C THR A 125 -19.44 -15.05 -10.49
N LEU A 126 -19.23 -15.25 -9.19
CA LEU A 126 -17.96 -15.61 -8.58
C LEU A 126 -17.97 -17.10 -8.22
N VAL A 127 -16.94 -17.84 -8.61
CA VAL A 127 -16.75 -19.24 -8.19
C VAL A 127 -15.66 -19.30 -7.13
N ILE A 128 -15.97 -19.87 -5.96
CA ILE A 128 -15.02 -20.06 -4.86
C ILE A 128 -14.86 -21.56 -4.60
N THR A 129 -13.62 -22.03 -4.54
CA THR A 129 -13.21 -23.39 -4.19
C THR A 129 -12.48 -23.36 -2.85
N ASP A 130 -12.96 -24.14 -1.87
CA ASP A 130 -12.35 -24.25 -0.53
C ASP A 130 -11.02 -25.00 -0.62
N PRO A 131 -9.90 -24.46 -0.10
CA PRO A 131 -8.64 -25.18 0.02
C PRO A 131 -8.68 -26.27 1.10
N GLY A 132 -9.82 -26.47 1.77
CA GLY A 132 -10.06 -27.42 2.85
C GLY A 132 -9.78 -26.84 4.24
N ALA A 133 -9.43 -25.56 4.33
CA ALA A 133 -9.13 -24.86 5.58
C ALA A 133 -10.36 -24.24 6.25
N TYR A 134 -11.43 -23.99 5.49
CA TYR A 134 -12.61 -23.27 5.99
C TYR A 134 -13.73 -24.21 6.47
N GLY A 135 -13.83 -25.42 5.91
CA GLY A 135 -14.75 -26.46 6.38
C GLY A 135 -16.21 -26.22 6.02
N GLU A 136 -17.13 -26.96 6.65
CA GLU A 136 -18.53 -27.09 6.20
C GLU A 136 -19.38 -25.82 6.07
N PRO A 137 -19.18 -24.68 6.75
CA PRO A 137 -19.95 -23.49 6.36
C PRO A 137 -19.50 -22.97 4.99
N CYS A 138 -18.23 -23.12 4.62
CA CYS A 138 -17.61 -22.41 3.50
C CYS A 138 -17.01 -23.39 2.50
N ALA A 139 -17.85 -24.30 2.01
CA ALA A 139 -17.51 -25.22 0.93
C ALA A 139 -17.48 -24.52 -0.44
N ASP A 140 -17.06 -25.28 -1.46
CA ASP A 140 -17.10 -24.87 -2.86
C ASP A 140 -18.48 -24.33 -3.25
N VAL A 141 -18.53 -23.13 -3.83
CA VAL A 141 -19.77 -22.44 -4.12
C VAL A 141 -19.64 -21.52 -5.34
N SER A 142 -20.76 -21.31 -6.03
CA SER A 142 -20.92 -20.29 -7.06
C SER A 142 -21.93 -19.27 -6.56
N LEU A 143 -21.52 -18.01 -6.50
CA LEU A 143 -22.27 -16.91 -5.89
C LEU A 143 -22.43 -15.78 -6.90
N GLY A 144 -23.62 -15.18 -6.96
CA GLY A 144 -23.80 -13.89 -7.60
C GLY A 144 -23.10 -12.80 -6.79
N LEU A 145 -22.46 -11.88 -7.51
CA LEU A 145 -21.67 -10.78 -6.98
C LEU A 145 -22.13 -9.48 -7.65
N ASN A 146 -22.48 -8.49 -6.85
CA ASN A 146 -22.61 -7.12 -7.30
C ASN A 146 -21.21 -6.49 -7.32
N VAL A 147 -20.73 -6.07 -8.49
CA VAL A 147 -19.37 -5.55 -8.68
C VAL A 147 -19.25 -4.08 -8.26
N GLU A 148 -20.37 -3.35 -8.18
CA GLU A 148 -20.38 -1.95 -7.76
C GLU A 148 -20.00 -1.80 -6.27
N ASP A 149 -20.48 -2.71 -5.43
CA ASP A 149 -20.27 -2.68 -3.98
C ASP A 149 -19.53 -3.92 -3.42
N TRP A 150 -19.14 -4.86 -4.29
CA TRP A 150 -18.46 -6.11 -3.95
C TRP A 150 -19.21 -6.96 -2.93
N THR A 151 -20.53 -6.97 -3.01
CA THR A 151 -21.39 -7.77 -2.12
C THR A 151 -21.98 -8.99 -2.82
N PHE A 152 -22.09 -10.10 -2.09
CA PHE A 152 -22.78 -11.29 -2.59
C PHE A 152 -24.29 -11.06 -2.62
N THR A 153 -24.93 -11.44 -3.72
CA THR A 153 -26.39 -11.36 -3.88
C THR A 153 -27.11 -12.55 -3.25
N ASP A 154 -26.40 -13.67 -3.10
CA ASP A 154 -26.92 -14.89 -2.49
C ASP A 154 -26.69 -14.91 -0.97
N GLU A 155 -27.51 -15.66 -0.25
CA GLU A 155 -27.27 -15.95 1.17
C GLU A 155 -26.07 -16.90 1.28
N THR A 156 -24.99 -16.42 1.90
CA THR A 156 -23.71 -17.14 1.98
C THR A 156 -22.96 -16.76 3.25
N PRO A 157 -22.19 -17.68 3.84
CA PRO A 157 -21.28 -17.35 4.92
C PRO A 157 -20.00 -16.68 4.43
N TRP A 158 -19.75 -16.66 3.11
CA TRP A 158 -18.65 -15.91 2.53
C TRP A 158 -18.93 -14.40 2.59
N ALA A 159 -17.87 -13.62 2.80
CA ALA A 159 -17.88 -12.19 2.62
C ALA A 159 -16.58 -11.75 1.96
N ILE A 160 -16.64 -10.71 1.14
CA ILE A 160 -15.45 -10.00 0.67
C ILE A 160 -15.13 -8.94 1.72
N ALA A 161 -13.89 -8.90 2.22
CA ALA A 161 -13.51 -7.86 3.15
C ALA A 161 -13.43 -6.53 2.41
N PHE A 162 -14.26 -5.58 2.83
CA PHE A 162 -14.33 -4.25 2.26
C PHE A 162 -14.45 -3.23 3.39
N ASP A 163 -13.50 -2.31 3.43
CA ASP A 163 -13.49 -1.14 4.31
C ASP A 163 -13.01 0.06 3.50
N ALA A 164 -13.99 0.82 2.97
CA ALA A 164 -13.72 2.02 2.18
C ALA A 164 -12.97 3.10 2.98
N GLU A 165 -13.13 3.16 4.31
CA GLU A 165 -12.43 4.15 5.14
C GLU A 165 -10.95 3.78 5.31
N ALA A 166 -10.65 2.48 5.40
CA ALA A 166 -9.29 1.96 5.45
C ALA A 166 -8.66 1.76 4.06
N GLY A 167 -9.43 1.93 2.98
CA GLY A 167 -8.99 1.62 1.61
C GLY A 167 -8.75 0.13 1.39
N VAL A 168 -9.42 -0.73 2.16
CA VAL A 168 -9.35 -2.19 2.02
C VAL A 168 -10.50 -2.63 1.12
N GLY A 169 -10.18 -3.36 0.06
CA GLY A 169 -11.16 -3.92 -0.85
C GLY A 169 -10.49 -4.78 -1.91
N PRO A 170 -11.25 -5.29 -2.87
CA PRO A 170 -10.69 -5.98 -4.02
C PRO A 170 -9.74 -5.06 -4.78
N VAL A 171 -8.61 -5.63 -5.20
CA VAL A 171 -7.56 -4.95 -5.93
C VAL A 171 -7.53 -5.51 -7.34
N LEU A 172 -7.56 -4.62 -8.33
CA LEU A 172 -7.40 -4.97 -9.74
C LEU A 172 -5.93 -4.97 -10.12
N GLY A 173 -5.54 -5.93 -10.96
CA GLY A 173 -4.22 -5.97 -11.59
C GLY A 173 -3.95 -7.33 -12.21
N ASP A 174 -3.07 -7.39 -13.20
CA ASP A 174 -2.62 -8.62 -13.85
C ASP A 174 -1.83 -9.50 -12.85
N VAL A 175 -2.47 -10.50 -12.24
CA VAL A 175 -1.82 -11.39 -11.25
C VAL A 175 -1.25 -12.64 -11.89
N ASN A 176 -1.77 -13.04 -13.06
CA ASN A 176 -1.38 -14.28 -13.73
C ASN A 176 -0.35 -14.05 -14.87
N GLY A 177 -0.12 -12.80 -15.25
CA GLY A 177 0.83 -12.37 -16.30
C GLY A 177 0.29 -12.49 -17.73
N ASP A 178 -1.03 -12.57 -17.92
CA ASP A 178 -1.66 -12.70 -19.25
C ASP A 178 -1.94 -11.34 -19.93
N GLY A 179 -1.70 -10.24 -19.23
CA GLY A 179 -1.90 -8.87 -19.70
C GLY A 179 -3.33 -8.34 -19.53
N VAL A 180 -4.21 -9.09 -18.85
CA VAL A 180 -5.56 -8.67 -18.47
C VAL A 180 -5.61 -8.43 -16.96
N ASP A 181 -6.33 -7.38 -16.54
CA ASP A 181 -6.51 -7.13 -15.10
C ASP A 181 -7.39 -8.23 -14.47
N ASP A 182 -6.81 -8.91 -13.50
CA ASP A 182 -7.47 -9.85 -12.61
C ASP A 182 -7.98 -9.15 -11.35
N VAL A 183 -8.72 -9.88 -10.51
CA VAL A 183 -9.20 -9.43 -9.20
C VAL A 183 -8.51 -10.22 -8.10
N ALA A 184 -7.81 -9.57 -7.19
CA ALA A 184 -7.42 -10.16 -5.91
C ALA A 184 -8.33 -9.64 -4.80
N ALA A 185 -8.88 -10.52 -3.97
CA ALA A 185 -9.77 -10.14 -2.89
C ALA A 185 -9.48 -10.91 -1.60
N VAL A 186 -9.69 -10.23 -0.47
CA VAL A 186 -9.73 -10.88 0.83
C VAL A 186 -11.10 -11.52 1.02
N LEU A 187 -11.14 -12.83 1.17
CA LEU A 187 -12.34 -13.60 1.48
C LEU A 187 -12.40 -13.94 2.96
N GLU A 188 -13.53 -13.70 3.57
CA GLU A 188 -13.85 -14.04 4.95
C GLU A 188 -14.94 -15.11 4.99
N CYS A 189 -14.66 -16.23 5.64
CA CYS A 189 -15.69 -17.19 6.01
C CYS A 189 -16.25 -16.84 7.38
N ARG A 190 -17.56 -16.60 7.46
CA ARG A 190 -18.28 -16.28 8.70
C ARG A 190 -19.18 -17.45 9.09
N SER A 191 -18.79 -18.16 10.14
CA SER A 191 -19.64 -19.20 10.72
C SER A 191 -20.70 -18.60 11.65
N GLU A 192 -21.96 -19.02 11.50
CA GLU A 192 -23.02 -18.64 12.45
C GLU A 192 -22.84 -19.37 13.79
N GLY A 193 -22.81 -18.64 14.90
CA GLY A 193 -22.77 -19.24 16.25
C GLY A 193 -22.09 -18.38 17.32
N ALA A 194 -22.14 -18.87 18.58
CA ALA A 194 -21.60 -18.17 19.76
C ALA A 194 -20.06 -18.07 19.80
N GLU A 195 -19.36 -18.76 18.90
CA GLU A 195 -17.94 -18.65 18.64
C GLU A 195 -17.71 -18.32 17.16
N ALA A 196 -18.36 -17.25 16.66
CA ALA A 196 -18.16 -16.76 15.29
C ALA A 196 -16.66 -16.53 15.05
N SER A 197 -16.03 -17.52 14.42
CA SER A 197 -14.65 -17.45 14.01
C SER A 197 -14.64 -17.02 12.57
N THR A 198 -13.98 -15.89 12.31
CA THR A 198 -13.72 -15.41 10.97
C THR A 198 -12.37 -15.97 10.55
N THR A 199 -12.39 -16.79 9.53
CA THR A 199 -11.17 -17.23 8.84
C THR A 199 -11.10 -16.41 7.57
N ALA A 200 -10.01 -15.66 7.40
CA ALA A 200 -9.83 -14.77 6.25
C ALA A 200 -8.63 -15.24 5.42
N GLY A 201 -8.74 -15.22 4.10
CA GLY A 201 -7.64 -15.53 3.18
C GLY A 201 -7.66 -14.64 1.95
N VAL A 202 -6.66 -14.77 1.09
CA VAL A 202 -6.57 -14.00 -0.17
C VAL A 202 -6.74 -14.96 -1.34
N ALA A 203 -7.72 -14.69 -2.18
CA ALA A 203 -7.96 -15.40 -3.43
C ALA A 203 -7.83 -14.45 -4.62
N ALA A 204 -7.38 -15.00 -5.75
CA ALA A 204 -7.35 -14.28 -7.02
C ALA A 204 -8.32 -14.90 -8.02
N PHE A 205 -8.88 -14.06 -8.88
CA PHE A 205 -9.90 -14.41 -9.84
C PHE A 205 -9.60 -13.75 -11.19
N ALA A 206 -9.75 -14.51 -12.26
CA ALA A 206 -9.69 -14.02 -13.62
C ALA A 206 -11.09 -13.90 -14.20
N TRP A 207 -11.28 -12.95 -15.10
CA TRP A 207 -12.48 -12.93 -15.92
C TRP A 207 -12.48 -14.13 -16.87
N ASN A 208 -13.64 -14.79 -17.01
CA ASN A 208 -13.78 -15.80 -18.06
C ASN A 208 -13.66 -15.16 -19.45
N GLU A 209 -13.50 -16.00 -20.49
CA GLU A 209 -13.33 -15.53 -21.88
C GLU A 209 -14.45 -14.59 -22.38
N ASN A 210 -15.63 -14.62 -21.74
CA ASN A 210 -16.77 -13.79 -22.12
C ASN A 210 -16.91 -12.52 -21.26
N GLY A 211 -16.07 -12.31 -20.24
CA GLY A 211 -16.17 -11.21 -19.29
C GLY A 211 -17.41 -11.25 -18.40
N THR A 212 -18.07 -12.40 -18.26
CA THR A 212 -19.36 -12.53 -17.56
C THR A 212 -19.28 -13.17 -16.17
N SER A 213 -18.15 -13.80 -15.85
CA SER A 213 -17.92 -14.45 -14.56
C SER A 213 -16.48 -14.30 -14.12
N LEU A 214 -16.27 -14.27 -12.81
CA LEU A 214 -14.97 -14.33 -12.16
C LEU A 214 -14.70 -15.78 -11.74
N GLU A 215 -13.71 -16.39 -12.39
CA GLU A 215 -13.25 -17.75 -12.10
C GLU A 215 -12.03 -17.68 -11.19
N GLN A 216 -12.02 -18.49 -10.14
CA GLN A 216 -10.89 -18.50 -9.22
C GLN A 216 -9.65 -19.08 -9.90
N LEU A 217 -8.57 -18.30 -9.91
CA LEU A 217 -7.23 -18.75 -10.29
C LEU A 217 -6.63 -19.63 -9.19
N GLY A 218 -6.77 -19.17 -7.94
CA GLY A 218 -6.30 -19.92 -6.78
C GLY A 218 -6.28 -19.08 -5.51
N TRP A 219 -5.81 -19.69 -4.43
CA TRP A 219 -5.52 -19.00 -3.19
C TRP A 219 -4.10 -18.42 -3.26
N VAL A 220 -4.00 -17.10 -3.13
CA VAL A 220 -2.73 -16.38 -3.00
C VAL A 220 -2.15 -16.63 -1.61
N TRP A 221 -3.00 -16.54 -0.59
CA TRP A 221 -2.62 -16.77 0.80
C TRP A 221 -3.74 -17.50 1.53
N GLU A 222 -3.38 -18.63 2.14
CA GLU A 222 -4.30 -19.45 2.92
C GLU A 222 -4.07 -19.26 4.43
N PRO A 223 -5.13 -19.00 5.20
CA PRO A 223 -5.03 -18.94 6.65
C PRO A 223 -4.83 -20.35 7.22
N LYS A 224 -3.83 -20.51 8.10
CA LYS A 224 -3.67 -21.76 8.86
C LYS A 224 -4.49 -21.81 10.15
N ALA A 225 -5.15 -20.71 10.51
CA ALA A 225 -6.00 -20.63 11.70
C ALA A 225 -7.03 -19.49 11.60
N PRO A 226 -8.18 -19.62 12.30
CA PRO A 226 -9.15 -18.53 12.43
C PRO A 226 -8.54 -17.30 13.13
N THR A 227 -9.05 -16.11 12.82
CA THR A 227 -8.58 -14.77 13.26
C THR A 227 -7.22 -14.32 12.73
N ALA A 228 -6.99 -14.46 11.43
CA ALA A 228 -5.97 -13.69 10.74
C ALA A 228 -6.54 -12.33 10.27
N THR A 229 -5.87 -11.22 10.60
CA THR A 229 -6.08 -9.97 9.85
C THR A 229 -5.24 -10.08 8.59
N VAL A 230 -5.84 -9.84 7.44
CA VAL A 230 -5.15 -9.93 6.15
C VAL A 230 -5.57 -8.78 5.24
N ALA A 231 -4.62 -8.22 4.50
CA ALA A 231 -4.83 -7.16 3.53
C ALA A 231 -3.93 -7.36 2.32
N ILE A 232 -4.44 -7.02 1.13
CA ILE A 232 -3.64 -6.93 -0.10
C ILE A 232 -3.06 -5.53 -0.12
N THR A 233 -1.74 -5.40 -0.26
CA THR A 233 -1.06 -4.09 -0.24
C THR A 233 -0.61 -3.63 -1.62
N ALA A 234 -0.31 -4.56 -2.53
CA ALA A 234 0.08 -4.26 -3.90
C ALA A 234 -0.12 -5.47 -4.82
N ILE A 235 -0.36 -5.19 -6.10
CA ILE A 235 -0.18 -6.12 -7.22
C ILE A 235 0.77 -5.42 -8.19
N GLU A 236 1.98 -5.95 -8.34
CA GLU A 236 3.03 -5.36 -9.18
C GLU A 236 3.72 -6.48 -9.96
N ASP A 237 3.80 -6.35 -11.29
CA ASP A 237 4.49 -7.29 -12.18
C ASP A 237 4.10 -8.77 -11.95
N GLY A 238 2.80 -9.06 -11.76
CA GLY A 238 2.31 -10.42 -11.49
C GLY A 238 2.59 -10.93 -10.07
N VAL A 239 3.04 -10.05 -9.16
CA VAL A 239 3.31 -10.38 -7.76
C VAL A 239 2.29 -9.73 -6.84
N VAL A 240 1.58 -10.54 -6.08
CA VAL A 240 0.63 -10.10 -5.05
C VAL A 240 1.35 -9.99 -3.71
N THR A 241 1.31 -8.81 -3.10
CA THR A 241 1.83 -8.57 -1.75
C THR A 241 0.70 -8.59 -0.73
N VAL A 242 0.84 -9.45 0.27
CA VAL A 242 -0.15 -9.70 1.32
C VAL A 242 0.45 -9.38 2.69
N ASP A 243 -0.18 -8.46 3.41
CA ASP A 243 0.11 -8.22 4.82
C ASP A 243 -0.83 -9.07 5.67
N ALA A 244 -0.28 -9.98 6.47
CA ALA A 244 -1.05 -10.85 7.35
C ALA A 244 -0.56 -10.76 8.79
N VAL A 245 -1.49 -10.87 9.73
CA VAL A 245 -1.22 -10.99 11.17
C VAL A 245 -2.02 -12.16 11.71
N ASN A 246 -1.30 -13.21 12.12
CA ASN A 246 -1.91 -14.37 12.78
C ASN A 246 -1.47 -14.44 14.26
N PRO A 247 -2.37 -14.17 15.22
CA PRO A 247 -2.03 -14.10 16.65
C PRO A 247 -1.56 -15.45 17.23
N GLY A 248 -1.85 -16.58 16.56
CA GLY A 248 -1.39 -17.91 16.94
C GLY A 248 -0.10 -18.38 16.26
N PHE A 249 0.33 -17.70 15.19
CA PHE A 249 1.40 -18.15 14.30
C PHE A 249 2.32 -16.97 13.93
N PRO A 250 3.37 -16.70 14.73
CA PRO A 250 4.24 -15.54 14.53
C PRO A 250 5.02 -15.58 13.21
N ASP A 251 5.21 -16.77 12.63
CA ASP A 251 5.77 -17.01 11.30
C ASP A 251 4.83 -16.56 10.16
N GLN A 252 3.56 -16.33 10.45
CA GLN A 252 2.54 -15.77 9.54
C GLN A 252 2.17 -14.33 9.89
N THR A 253 3.06 -13.62 10.58
CA THR A 253 2.93 -12.18 10.80
C THR A 253 3.98 -11.45 10.00
N GLY A 254 3.58 -10.69 8.99
CA GLY A 254 4.51 -10.00 8.10
C GLY A 254 3.88 -9.60 6.78
N SER A 255 4.75 -9.17 5.87
CA SER A 255 4.42 -8.92 4.47
C SER A 255 4.99 -10.08 3.66
N PHE A 256 4.16 -10.68 2.81
CA PHE A 256 4.48 -11.87 2.04
C PHE A 256 4.19 -11.62 0.57
N GLN A 257 5.08 -12.08 -0.32
CA GLN A 257 4.93 -11.94 -1.76
C GLN A 257 4.64 -13.28 -2.41
N TYR A 258 3.68 -13.30 -3.32
CA TYR A 258 3.23 -14.47 -4.05
C TYR A 258 3.16 -14.18 -5.53
N ALA A 259 3.68 -15.09 -6.35
CA ALA A 259 3.59 -15.00 -7.80
C ALA A 259 2.83 -16.20 -8.36
N TRP A 260 2.10 -15.98 -9.45
CA TRP A 260 1.46 -17.06 -10.19
C TRP A 260 2.51 -17.98 -10.83
N ASN A 261 2.37 -19.28 -10.60
CA ASN A 261 3.16 -20.30 -11.29
C ASN A 261 2.29 -21.02 -12.32
N ALA A 262 2.46 -20.66 -13.60
CA ALA A 262 1.71 -21.25 -14.71
C ALA A 262 1.98 -22.76 -14.92
N GLU A 263 3.11 -23.30 -14.44
CA GLU A 263 3.38 -24.74 -14.57
C GLU A 263 2.55 -25.57 -13.57
N THR A 264 2.30 -25.01 -12.40
CA THR A 264 1.53 -25.68 -11.34
C THR A 264 0.11 -25.14 -11.20
N GLU A 265 -0.25 -24.12 -11.98
CA GLU A 265 -1.52 -23.40 -11.92
C GLU A 265 -1.87 -22.99 -10.48
N ALA A 266 -0.88 -22.42 -9.77
CA ALA A 266 -1.01 -22.07 -8.36
C ALA A 266 -0.08 -20.92 -7.98
N PHE A 267 -0.46 -20.16 -6.95
CA PHE A 267 0.41 -19.15 -6.36
C PHE A 267 1.51 -19.80 -5.52
N ALA A 268 2.73 -19.31 -5.69
CA ALA A 268 3.90 -19.74 -4.94
C ALA A 268 4.56 -18.54 -4.25
N PRO A 269 5.13 -18.72 -3.05
CA PRO A 269 5.85 -17.64 -2.39
C PRO A 269 7.07 -17.24 -3.23
N VAL A 270 7.25 -15.95 -3.44
CA VAL A 270 8.47 -15.40 -4.03
C VAL A 270 9.57 -15.57 -3.00
N ALA A 271 10.62 -16.31 -3.36
CA ALA A 271 11.77 -16.44 -2.48
C ALA A 271 12.41 -15.06 -2.31
N ASP A 272 12.54 -14.59 -1.06
CA ASP A 272 13.42 -13.47 -0.76
C ASP A 272 14.80 -13.83 -1.31
N ASP A 273 15.26 -13.10 -2.32
CA ASP A 273 16.63 -13.25 -2.80
C ASP A 273 17.55 -13.16 -1.57
N PRO A 274 18.42 -14.15 -1.33
CA PRO A 274 19.32 -14.07 -0.20
C PRO A 274 20.06 -12.75 -0.30
N PRO A 275 20.18 -11.98 0.80
CA PRO A 275 20.80 -10.67 0.75
C PRO A 275 22.13 -10.82 0.04
N ALA A 276 22.28 -10.10 -1.09
CA ALA A 276 23.43 -10.23 -1.96
C ALA A 276 24.67 -10.31 -1.08
N THR A 277 25.34 -11.46 -1.11
CA THR A 277 26.56 -11.66 -0.33
C THR A 277 27.47 -10.49 -0.67
N PRO A 278 27.97 -9.72 0.31
CA PRO A 278 28.81 -8.58 0.00
C PRO A 278 29.96 -9.14 -0.81
N THR A 279 30.03 -8.73 -2.08
CA THR A 279 31.12 -9.10 -2.97
C THR A 279 32.39 -8.78 -2.20
N PRO A 280 33.27 -9.77 -1.91
CA PRO A 280 34.52 -9.45 -1.23
C PRO A 280 35.20 -8.39 -2.08
N SER A 281 35.33 -7.18 -1.54
CA SER A 281 36.07 -6.13 -2.22
C SER A 281 37.42 -6.73 -2.56
N GLU A 282 37.68 -6.92 -3.86
CA GLU A 282 38.98 -7.31 -4.34
C GLU A 282 39.97 -6.31 -3.72
N SER A 283 40.74 -6.83 -2.78
CA SER A 283 41.78 -6.07 -2.11
C SER A 283 42.76 -5.67 -3.19
N SER A 284 42.63 -4.42 -3.65
CA SER A 284 43.65 -3.78 -4.47
C SER A 284 44.98 -3.96 -3.75
N PRO A 285 45.99 -4.58 -4.37
CA PRO A 285 47.27 -4.79 -3.70
C PRO A 285 47.88 -3.42 -3.39
N SER A 286 47.96 -3.09 -2.10
CA SER A 286 48.69 -1.92 -1.61
C SER A 286 50.13 -2.01 -2.10
N THR A 287 50.52 -1.08 -2.97
CA THR A 287 51.89 -0.90 -3.42
C THR A 287 52.72 -0.42 -2.22
N PRO A 288 53.87 -1.06 -1.90
CA PRO A 288 54.69 -0.62 -0.78
C PRO A 288 55.34 0.74 -1.05
N PRO A 289 55.62 1.56 -0.02
CA PRO A 289 56.26 2.85 -0.20
C PRO A 289 57.71 2.67 -0.68
N ASN A 290 58.02 3.44 -1.71
CA ASN A 290 59.32 3.60 -2.34
C ASN A 290 60.33 4.17 -1.33
N GLU A 291 61.25 3.35 -0.80
CA GLU A 291 62.39 3.85 -0.03
C GLU A 291 63.49 4.36 -0.97
N THR A 292 63.85 5.63 -0.75
CA THR A 292 64.91 6.41 -1.41
C THR A 292 66.29 5.75 -1.28
N PRO A 293 67.15 5.78 -2.32
CA PRO A 293 68.50 5.26 -2.24
C PRO A 293 69.43 6.27 -1.57
N THR A 294 70.08 5.87 -0.47
CA THR A 294 71.27 6.54 0.04
C THR A 294 72.47 5.64 -0.22
N ALA A 295 73.30 6.05 -1.18
CA ALA A 295 74.67 5.58 -1.29
C ALA A 295 75.52 6.28 -0.23
N ASP A 296 76.34 5.54 0.51
CA ASP A 296 77.73 5.96 0.71
C ASP A 296 78.63 4.76 1.04
N GLU A 297 79.87 4.98 0.66
CA GLU A 297 80.97 4.10 0.35
C GLU A 297 81.92 3.98 1.56
N SER A 298 82.44 2.79 1.88
CA SER A 298 83.87 2.57 2.19
C SER A 298 84.22 1.20 2.79
N ALA A 299 85.07 0.51 2.04
CA ALA A 299 86.34 -0.12 2.44
C ALA A 299 86.39 -1.29 3.46
N ALA A 300 86.60 -2.48 2.90
CA ALA A 300 87.75 -3.38 3.09
C ALA A 300 88.23 -3.79 4.51
N ALA A 301 88.22 -5.10 4.78
CA ALA A 301 89.40 -5.85 5.21
C ALA A 301 89.22 -7.38 5.09
N THR A 302 90.34 -8.02 4.73
CA THR A 302 90.61 -9.41 4.37
C THR A 302 90.94 -10.31 5.57
N ALA A 303 90.62 -11.62 5.51
CA ALA A 303 91.44 -12.80 5.95
C ALA A 303 90.54 -14.07 5.95
N SER A 304 90.78 -15.16 5.18
CA SER A 304 91.84 -16.21 5.28
C SER A 304 91.93 -16.78 6.72
N SER A 305 91.86 -18.07 7.06
CA SER A 305 92.19 -19.40 6.48
C SER A 305 91.47 -20.45 7.36
N GLY A 306 90.99 -21.61 6.91
CA GLY A 306 91.78 -22.77 6.48
C GLY A 306 91.82 -23.85 7.58
N SER A 307 91.16 -24.99 7.29
CA SER A 307 91.47 -26.41 7.64
C SER A 307 90.19 -27.23 7.79
#